data_AF-A0A397W245-F1
#
_entry.id   AF-A0A397W245-F1
#
_cell.length_a   1.000
_cell.length_b   1.000
_cell.length_c   1.000
_cell.angle_alpha   90.00
_cell.angle_beta   90.00
_cell.angle_gamma   90.00
#
_symmetry.space_group_name_H-M   'P 1'
#
loop_
_entity.id
_entity.type
_entity.pdbx_description
1 polymer ?
#
loop_
_entity_poly.entity_id
_entity_poly.type
_entity_poly.pdbx_seq_one_letter_code
_entity_poly.pdbx_strand_id
1 'polypeptide(L)' 'MQHLPKKFHTPSSLQTHTYSHTEEKPFKCPVEGCGRHFSVVSNLRCHQKFT' A
#
# COMPACT_ATOMS: atom_id res chain seq x y z
N MET A 1 -8.78 -10.10 18.73
CA MET A 1 -8.10 -8.86 18.28
C MET A 1 -9.16 -7.81 18.02
N GLN A 2 -9.40 -6.93 18.99
CA GLN A 2 -10.40 -5.87 18.88
C GLN A 2 -9.87 -4.81 17.90
N HIS A 3 -10.39 -4.76 16.67
CA HIS A 3 -10.08 -3.68 15.76
C HIS A 3 -11.25 -2.71 15.74
N LEU A 4 -11.14 -1.73 16.65
CA LEU A 4 -11.85 -0.45 16.60
C LEU A 4 -11.97 -0.01 15.13
N PRO A 5 -13.18 0.30 14.61
CA PRO A 5 -13.32 0.79 13.25
C PRO A 5 -12.53 2.09 13.14
N LYS A 6 -11.31 2.03 12.58
CA LYS A 6 -10.59 3.22 12.15
C LYS A 6 -11.51 3.91 11.15
N LYS A 7 -12.12 5.00 11.57
CA LYS A 7 -13.02 5.80 10.73
C LYS A 7 -12.14 6.47 9.66
N PHE A 8 -12.00 5.80 8.53
CA PHE A 8 -11.37 6.39 7.35
C PHE A 8 -12.33 7.43 6.79
N HIS A 9 -11.94 8.69 6.86
CA HIS A 9 -12.74 9.79 6.33
C HIS A 9 -12.70 9.85 4.79
N THR A 10 -11.81 9.09 4.15
CA THR A 10 -11.70 9.03 2.70
C THR A 10 -11.71 7.59 2.18
N PRO A 11 -12.34 7.34 1.02
CA PRO A 11 -12.36 6.00 0.42
C PRO A 11 -10.96 5.48 0.06
N SER A 12 -10.03 6.38 -0.28
CA SER A 12 -8.62 6.04 -0.55
C SER A 12 -7.90 5.48 0.69
N SER A 13 -8.18 6.02 1.87
CA SER A 13 -7.59 5.53 3.12
C SER A 13 -8.22 4.21 3.58
N LEU A 14 -9.49 3.96 3.26
CA LEU A 14 -10.12 2.64 3.46
C LEU A 14 -9.54 1.57 2.53
N GLN A 15 -9.41 1.85 1.22
CA GLN A 15 -8.84 0.91 0.25
C GLN A 15 -7.38 0.55 0.56
N THR A 16 -6.58 1.54 0.99
CA THR A 16 -5.19 1.29 1.35
C THR A 16 -5.05 0.50 2.64
N HIS A 17 -5.99 0.68 3.57
CA HIS A 17 -6.08 -0.15 4.77
C HIS A 17 -6.47 -1.59 4.44
N THR A 18 -7.40 -1.83 3.52
CA THR A 18 -7.80 -3.20 3.14
C THR A 18 -6.64 -3.99 2.53
N TYR A 19 -5.74 -3.35 1.77
CA TYR A 19 -4.52 -4.02 1.27
C TYR A 19 -3.57 -4.49 2.38
N SER A 20 -3.68 -3.96 3.59
CA SER A 20 -2.89 -4.45 4.73
C SER A 20 -3.43 -5.76 5.31
N HIS A 21 -4.72 -6.06 5.07
CA HIS A 21 -5.36 -7.31 5.49
C HIS A 21 -5.26 -8.39 4.41
N THR A 22 -5.24 -7.99 3.13
CA THR A 22 -5.28 -8.93 2.01
C THR A 22 -3.92 -9.19 1.35
N GLU A 23 -2.84 -8.51 1.76
CA GLU A 23 -1.50 -8.53 1.12
C GLU A 23 -1.46 -8.18 -0.38
N GLU A 24 -2.61 -8.03 -1.03
CA GLU A 24 -2.77 -7.64 -2.43
C GLU A 24 -2.48 -6.15 -2.60
N LYS A 25 -1.20 -5.80 -2.60
CA LYS A 25 -0.75 -4.44 -2.92
C LYS A 25 -0.64 -4.29 -4.44
N PRO A 26 -1.52 -3.51 -5.10
CA PRO A 26 -1.59 -3.46 -6.56
C PRO A 26 -0.36 -2.80 -7.21
N PHE A 27 0.41 -2.01 -6.45
CA PHE A 27 1.57 -1.31 -6.98
C PHE A 27 2.86 -2.08 -6.69
N LYS A 28 3.22 -2.98 -7.61
CA LYS A 28 4.50 -3.71 -7.57
C LYS A 28 5.65 -2.83 -8.09
N CYS A 29 6.81 -2.91 -7.43
CA CYS A 29 8.03 -2.31 -7.95
C CYS A 29 8.49 -3.05 -9.22
N PRO A 30 8.71 -2.35 -10.35
CA PRO A 30 9.16 -2.97 -11.60
C PRO A 30 10.66 -3.30 -11.60
N VAL A 31 11.38 -3.00 -10.50
CA VAL A 31 12.81 -3.32 -10.38
C VAL A 31 12.96 -4.81 -10.09
N GLU A 32 13.57 -5.51 -11.05
CA GLU A 32 13.91 -6.93 -10.93
C GLU A 32 14.85 -7.13 -9.72
N GLY A 33 14.47 -8.04 -8.81
CA GLY A 33 15.19 -8.30 -7.55
C GLY A 33 14.72 -7.49 -6.34
N CYS A 34 13.86 -6.46 -6.51
CA CYS A 34 13.33 -5.71 -5.36
C CYS A 34 12.18 -6.43 -4.65
N GLY A 35 11.24 -7.01 -5.41
CA GLY A 35 10.09 -7.76 -4.87
C GLY A 35 9.11 -6.96 -3.99
N ARG A 36 9.29 -5.65 -3.85
CA ARG A 36 8.45 -4.79 -3.00
C ARG A 36 7.13 -4.43 -3.66
N HIS A 37 6.08 -4.41 -2.84
CA HIS A 37 4.74 -3.98 -3.23
C HIS A 37 4.26 -2.86 -2.31
N PHE A 38 3.51 -1.92 -2.88
CA PHE A 38 3.03 -0.72 -2.22
C PHE A 38 1.50 -0.62 -2.33
N SER A 39 0.87 -0.13 -1.27
CA SER A 39 -0.57 0.15 -1.24
C SER A 39 -0.91 1.47 -1.95
N VAL A 40 0.07 2.34 -2.18
CA VAL A 40 -0.11 3.70 -2.74
C VAL A 40 0.96 4.02 -3.77
N VAL A 41 0.56 4.63 -4.89
CA VAL A 41 1.44 5.08 -5.97
C VAL A 41 2.51 6.07 -5.50
N SER A 42 2.17 7.00 -4.59
CA SER A 42 3.13 7.97 -4.05
C SER A 42 4.32 7.30 -3.37
N ASN A 43 4.07 6.18 -2.68
CA ASN A 43 5.08 5.43 -1.97
C ASN A 43 5.95 4.63 -2.95
N LEU A 44 5.35 4.02 -3.97
CA LEU A 44 6.09 3.38 -5.06
C LEU A 44 7.00 4.40 -5.77
N ARG A 45 6.48 5.57 -6.13
CA ARG A 45 7.24 6.61 -6.82
C ARG A 45 8.40 7.15 -5.98
N CYS A 46 8.17 7.33 -4.67
CA CYS A 46 9.23 7.72 -3.75
C CYS A 46 10.32 6.63 -3.68
N HIS A 47 9.91 5.38 -3.52
CA HIS A 47 10.81 4.23 -3.53
C HIS A 47 11.66 4.17 -4.81
N GLN A 48 11.04 4.24 -5.98
CA GLN A 48 11.74 4.25 -7.27
C GLN A 48 12.70 5.43 -7.46
N LYS A 49 12.49 6.54 -6.77
CA LYS A 49 13.39 7.70 -6.88
C LYS A 49 14.71 7.51 -6.13
N PHE A 50 14.73 6.63 -5.13
CA PHE A 50 15.88 6.38 -4.26
C PHE A 50 16.40 4.93 -4.34
N THR A 51 15.85 4.12 -5.24
CA THR A 51 16.23 2.72 -5.50
C THR A 51 16.75 2.63 -6.92
#